data_AF-A0A931VCB0-F1
#
_entry.id   AF-A0A931VCB0-F1
#
_cell.length_a   1.000
_cell.length_b   1.000
_cell.length_c   1.000
_cell.angle_alpha   90.00
_cell.angle_beta   90.00
_cell.angle_gamma   90.00
#
_symmetry.space_group_name_H-M   'P 1'
#
loop_
_entity.id
_entity.type
_entity.pdbx_description
1 polymer ?
#
loop_
_entity_poly.entity_id
_entity_poly.type
_entity_poly.pdbx_seq_one_letter_code
_entity_poly.pdbx_strand_id
1 'polypeptide(L)'
;MHKDNTDTLTSCPSAGGRLKLFVLFLPAFFFVSAFPGASAATVTWLTPSGTNYWDVATNWAGSAAPTNGDDVVITTSNIGVLLTNSTYQLSSLLISNKATLIFSNWDTTLNATNVTIATNATVTCAGPFTNNAMSNNVSIACTNLFIAAGGKIDASQKGYGGNSSVGFSLGYGPGGGTNGGGGGYGGAGGNGNGSGGQPYGNIIAPVDPGSGGSVAFSGTAGNGGGAIRIQAAGGGVMINGMITANGGIGTANDGGGGAGGGIYITCRTIDGTGGIVSAVGGAGNARYDGGGGGGRIAVIYDQAAQSNVTTPSIRFTANGNRGTIAYGDLGTLYFPDNQLLSETVLHSGEWLVADFQAWSPTNLTLSNVWLRFPANGFQLAVTNYINVLGTNNLLNRFELSNATVICGGNLTITGATFTLYRGMNSGPILNVGQDVVLTNDGILRLYSGLTNAGMTATLTVTGNMILARGGRLDVFSGMTNPATADYGALVSVSGDVTIATNSWIYPYSHSTNGGSALFRMRNLSIAAGGGFNANAAGYSGNSAGGGRGYGPGGSTNGSGGGYGGAGGSSGYGSGGQAYGSSNAPVDPGSGASIYLRVLQALE
;
A
#
# COMPACT_ATOMS: atom_id res chain seq x y z
N MET A 1 -4.97 54.50 -52.19
CA MET A 1 -3.82 55.36 -52.57
C MET A 1 -2.61 54.79 -51.86
N HIS A 2 -1.85 53.90 -52.52
CA HIS A 2 -0.48 54.14 -53.03
C HIS A 2 0.44 54.75 -51.94
N LYS A 3 1.57 54.16 -51.55
CA LYS A 3 2.66 53.70 -52.43
C LYS A 3 3.67 52.78 -51.71
N ASP A 4 4.45 52.11 -52.55
CA ASP A 4 5.38 50.99 -52.38
C ASP A 4 6.76 51.25 -51.73
N ASN A 5 7.40 50.12 -51.37
CA ASN A 5 8.82 49.70 -51.49
C ASN A 5 9.91 50.33 -50.59
N THR A 6 10.69 49.48 -49.90
CA THR A 6 11.93 48.85 -50.40
C THR A 6 12.60 47.93 -49.36
N ASP A 7 13.13 46.79 -49.83
CA ASP A 7 14.00 45.83 -49.13
C ASP A 7 15.33 46.43 -48.62
N THR A 8 15.81 45.94 -47.48
CA THR A 8 17.25 45.68 -47.25
C THR A 8 17.44 44.47 -46.33
N LEU A 9 18.04 43.42 -46.89
CA LEU A 9 18.63 42.26 -46.21
C LEU A 9 19.89 42.67 -45.43
N THR A 10 19.96 42.32 -44.15
CA THR A 10 21.21 42.15 -43.40
C THR A 10 21.21 40.82 -42.66
N SER A 11 22.34 40.13 -42.77
CA SER A 11 22.63 38.75 -42.45
C SER A 11 23.09 38.48 -40.99
N CYS A 12 22.59 37.37 -40.40
CA CYS A 12 23.17 36.47 -39.36
C CYS A 12 23.63 37.03 -37.99
N PRO A 13 23.65 36.24 -36.86
CA PRO A 13 23.74 34.78 -36.81
C PRO A 13 22.76 34.03 -35.88
N SER A 14 22.75 32.72 -36.12
CA SER A 14 22.10 31.61 -35.42
C SER A 14 22.20 31.61 -33.89
N ALA A 15 21.06 31.43 -33.23
CA ALA A 15 20.95 30.77 -31.94
C ALA A 15 20.04 29.55 -32.09
N GLY A 16 20.59 28.36 -31.87
CA GLY A 16 19.93 27.08 -32.09
C GLY A 16 18.75 26.86 -31.15
N GLY A 17 17.54 27.08 -31.66
CA GLY A 17 16.31 26.57 -31.08
C GLY A 17 16.05 25.17 -31.62
N ARG A 18 16.36 24.13 -30.84
CA ARG A 18 15.88 22.76 -31.11
C ARG A 18 14.36 22.74 -30.93
N LEU A 19 13.64 22.89 -32.03
CA LEU A 19 12.22 22.60 -32.14
C LEU A 19 12.01 21.11 -31.82
N LYS A 20 11.58 20.78 -30.61
CA LYS A 20 11.17 19.42 -30.26
C LYS A 20 9.88 19.12 -31.00
N LEU A 21 10.02 18.49 -32.16
CA LEU A 21 8.95 17.90 -32.95
C LEU A 21 8.23 16.87 -32.07
N PHE A 22 7.01 17.18 -31.63
CA PHE A 22 6.08 16.21 -31.05
C PHE A 22 5.67 15.26 -32.18
N VAL A 23 6.41 14.15 -32.31
CA VAL A 23 5.98 13.01 -33.13
C VAL A 23 4.91 12.29 -32.33
N LEU A 24 3.65 12.38 -32.76
CA LEU A 24 2.61 11.44 -32.35
C LEU A 24 3.10 10.02 -32.74
N PHE A 25 3.43 9.21 -31.75
CA PHE A 25 3.58 7.77 -31.93
C PHE A 25 2.18 7.18 -32.22
N LEU A 26 1.85 7.04 -33.50
CA LEU A 26 0.93 5.99 -33.93
C LEU A 26 1.63 4.64 -33.66
N PRO A 27 0.95 3.63 -33.09
CA PRO A 27 1.56 2.32 -32.91
C PRO A 27 1.85 1.74 -34.29
N ALA A 28 3.14 1.63 -34.63
CA ALA A 28 3.58 0.94 -35.82
C ALA A 28 3.19 -0.54 -35.67
N PHE A 29 2.20 -0.97 -36.44
CA PHE A 29 1.97 -2.39 -36.71
C PHE A 29 3.24 -2.95 -37.37
N PHE A 30 4.00 -3.74 -36.62
CA PHE A 30 5.12 -4.51 -37.16
C PHE A 30 4.56 -5.61 -38.06
N PHE A 31 4.75 -5.48 -39.38
CA PHE A 31 4.69 -6.62 -40.30
C PHE A 31 6.01 -7.40 -40.16
N VAL A 32 5.92 -8.67 -39.77
CA VAL A 32 7.05 -9.60 -39.68
C VAL A 32 7.42 -10.09 -41.09
N SER A 33 8.71 -10.05 -41.42
CA SER A 33 9.30 -10.70 -42.58
C SER A 33 9.32 -12.23 -42.40
N ALA A 34 8.74 -12.95 -43.36
CA ALA A 34 8.57 -14.39 -43.35
C ALA A 34 9.90 -15.17 -43.38
N PHE A 35 10.05 -16.15 -42.49
CA PHE A 35 10.92 -17.32 -42.68
C PHE A 35 10.06 -18.51 -43.12
N PRO A 36 10.54 -19.38 -44.04
CA PRO A 36 9.73 -20.46 -44.58
C PRO A 36 9.77 -21.68 -43.65
N GLY A 37 8.64 -21.95 -42.98
CA GLY A 37 8.39 -23.17 -42.21
C GLY A 37 6.98 -23.16 -41.63
N ALA A 38 6.03 -23.77 -42.36
CA ALA A 38 4.58 -23.80 -42.14
C ALA A 38 3.88 -22.42 -42.25
N SER A 39 2.94 -22.30 -43.18
CA SER A 39 2.12 -21.10 -43.37
C SER A 39 1.28 -20.84 -42.12
N ALA A 40 1.55 -19.74 -41.40
CA ALA A 40 0.65 -19.22 -40.38
C ALA A 40 -0.74 -18.96 -40.99
N ALA A 41 -1.76 -19.69 -40.55
CA ALA A 41 -3.13 -19.40 -40.96
C ALA A 41 -3.76 -18.41 -39.96
N THR A 42 -4.62 -17.52 -40.46
CA THR A 42 -5.46 -16.72 -39.57
C THR A 42 -6.67 -17.53 -39.15
N VAL A 43 -6.79 -17.84 -37.86
CA VAL A 43 -7.88 -18.65 -37.29
C VAL A 43 -8.77 -17.75 -36.43
N THR A 44 -10.02 -17.57 -36.85
CA THR A 44 -10.95 -16.61 -36.23
C THR A 44 -12.04 -17.34 -35.44
N TRP A 45 -12.27 -16.92 -34.20
CA TRP A 45 -13.32 -17.44 -33.35
C TRP A 45 -14.70 -17.05 -33.87
N LEU A 46 -15.60 -18.03 -33.94
CA LEU A 46 -17.00 -17.88 -34.34
C LEU A 46 -17.91 -17.90 -33.11
N THR A 47 -19.12 -17.37 -33.24
CA THR A 47 -20.15 -17.56 -32.21
C THR A 47 -20.50 -19.05 -32.10
N PRO A 48 -20.23 -19.71 -30.96
CA PRO A 48 -20.49 -21.15 -30.82
C PRO A 48 -21.97 -21.48 -30.91
N SER A 49 -22.33 -22.59 -31.57
CA SER A 49 -23.66 -23.19 -31.50
C SER A 49 -23.80 -24.24 -30.37
N GLY A 50 -22.71 -24.52 -29.65
CA GLY A 50 -22.60 -25.53 -28.59
C GLY A 50 -21.76 -25.05 -27.41
N THR A 51 -20.76 -25.83 -26.98
CA THR A 51 -19.82 -25.39 -25.92
C THR A 51 -18.94 -24.25 -26.40
N ASN A 52 -18.43 -23.46 -25.47
CA ASN A 52 -17.52 -22.35 -25.76
C ASN A 52 -16.04 -22.71 -25.60
N TYR A 53 -15.70 -23.99 -25.70
CA TYR A 53 -14.35 -24.48 -25.44
C TYR A 53 -13.41 -24.15 -26.62
N TRP A 54 -12.19 -23.74 -26.28
CA TRP A 54 -11.14 -23.37 -27.23
C TRP A 54 -10.79 -24.49 -28.21
N ASP A 55 -10.79 -25.74 -27.75
CA ASP A 55 -10.34 -26.92 -28.51
C ASP A 55 -11.42 -27.51 -29.43
N VAL A 56 -12.64 -26.98 -29.39
CA VAL A 56 -13.73 -27.43 -30.26
C VAL A 56 -13.59 -26.79 -31.64
N ALA A 57 -13.22 -27.61 -32.62
CA ALA A 57 -12.90 -27.18 -33.97
C ALA A 57 -14.02 -26.39 -34.67
N THR A 58 -15.30 -26.74 -34.43
CA THR A 58 -16.45 -26.05 -35.04
C THR A 58 -16.68 -24.64 -34.51
N ASN A 59 -16.00 -24.24 -33.44
CA ASN A 59 -16.04 -22.87 -32.92
C ASN A 59 -15.09 -21.92 -33.67
N TRP A 60 -14.30 -22.44 -34.61
CA TRP A 60 -13.33 -21.68 -35.38
C TRP A 60 -13.66 -21.69 -36.86
N ALA A 61 -13.36 -20.58 -37.54
CA ALA A 61 -13.50 -20.47 -38.98
C ALA A 61 -12.67 -21.56 -39.68
N GLY A 62 -13.29 -22.28 -40.62
CA GLY A 62 -12.67 -23.44 -41.28
C GLY A 62 -12.78 -24.76 -40.51
N SER A 63 -13.51 -24.78 -39.39
CA SER A 63 -13.74 -25.98 -38.58
C SER A 63 -12.45 -26.64 -38.09
N ALA A 64 -11.46 -25.83 -37.68
CA ALA A 64 -10.17 -26.27 -37.17
C ALA A 64 -9.73 -25.38 -36.01
N ALA A 65 -9.40 -25.98 -34.85
CA ALA A 65 -8.88 -25.23 -33.72
C ALA A 65 -7.43 -24.75 -33.99
N PRO A 66 -6.99 -23.64 -33.38
CA PRO A 66 -5.65 -23.09 -33.60
C PRO A 66 -4.52 -24.07 -33.27
N THR A 67 -3.48 -24.04 -34.10
CA THR A 67 -2.29 -24.87 -34.00
C THR A 67 -1.00 -24.03 -33.96
N ASN A 68 0.15 -24.69 -34.00
CA ASN A 68 1.45 -24.04 -33.90
C ASN A 68 1.70 -23.07 -35.05
N GLY A 69 2.00 -21.81 -34.72
CA GLY A 69 2.31 -20.74 -35.68
C GLY A 69 1.10 -19.95 -36.19
N ASP A 70 -0.12 -20.29 -35.79
CA ASP A 70 -1.33 -19.59 -36.27
C ASP A 70 -1.46 -18.17 -35.69
N ASP A 71 -2.12 -17.31 -36.45
CA ASP A 71 -2.57 -15.98 -36.01
C ASP A 71 -4.04 -16.06 -35.57
N VAL A 72 -4.29 -15.91 -34.27
CA VAL A 72 -5.61 -16.16 -33.68
C VAL A 72 -6.35 -14.86 -33.42
N VAL A 73 -7.62 -14.81 -33.83
CA VAL A 73 -8.47 -13.62 -33.67
C VAL A 73 -9.77 -13.96 -32.94
N ILE A 74 -10.03 -13.26 -31.84
CA ILE A 74 -11.28 -13.34 -31.06
C ILE A 74 -11.96 -11.96 -31.08
N THR A 75 -13.02 -11.82 -31.88
CA THR A 75 -13.76 -10.57 -32.08
C THR A 75 -15.22 -10.65 -31.64
N THR A 76 -15.74 -11.84 -31.32
CA THR A 76 -17.12 -12.04 -30.85
C THR A 76 -17.16 -13.12 -29.80
N SER A 77 -17.50 -12.80 -28.55
CA SER A 77 -17.75 -13.83 -27.54
C SER A 77 -18.82 -13.40 -26.55
N ASN A 78 -20.09 -13.52 -26.94
CA ASN A 78 -21.20 -13.22 -26.03
C ASN A 78 -21.16 -14.09 -24.74
N ILE A 79 -20.57 -15.29 -24.82
CA ILE A 79 -20.45 -16.25 -23.72
C ILE A 79 -19.01 -16.45 -23.21
N GLY A 80 -18.03 -15.72 -23.77
CA GLY A 80 -16.59 -15.91 -23.51
C GLY A 80 -16.01 -17.18 -24.15
N VAL A 81 -14.71 -17.19 -24.42
CA VAL A 81 -13.95 -18.36 -24.93
C VAL A 81 -13.30 -19.06 -23.73
N LEU A 82 -13.61 -20.33 -23.50
CA LEU A 82 -13.07 -21.09 -22.37
C LEU A 82 -11.81 -21.85 -22.79
N LEU A 83 -10.68 -21.46 -22.20
CA LEU A 83 -9.40 -22.13 -22.34
C LEU A 83 -9.26 -23.16 -21.20
N THR A 84 -9.42 -24.43 -21.54
CA THR A 84 -9.35 -25.59 -20.62
C THR A 84 -7.99 -26.28 -20.61
N ASN A 85 -7.21 -26.09 -21.69
CA ASN A 85 -5.90 -26.68 -21.92
C ASN A 85 -4.94 -25.60 -22.44
N SER A 86 -3.63 -25.80 -22.26
CA SER A 86 -2.63 -24.89 -22.81
C SER A 86 -2.69 -24.82 -24.34
N THR A 87 -2.50 -23.64 -24.91
CA THR A 87 -2.45 -23.48 -26.37
C THR A 87 -1.13 -24.00 -26.93
N TYR A 88 -1.12 -24.35 -28.22
CA TYR A 88 0.12 -24.40 -29.00
C TYR A 88 0.82 -23.03 -29.02
N GLN A 89 2.08 -22.99 -29.45
CA GLN A 89 2.79 -21.73 -29.65
C GLN A 89 2.19 -20.97 -30.83
N LEU A 90 1.37 -19.96 -30.55
CA LEU A 90 0.74 -19.12 -31.58
C LEU A 90 1.74 -18.07 -32.11
N SER A 91 1.56 -17.65 -33.36
CA SER A 91 2.25 -16.46 -33.88
C SER A 91 1.69 -15.21 -33.19
N SER A 92 0.36 -15.07 -33.17
CA SER A 92 -0.30 -13.98 -32.47
C SER A 92 -1.67 -14.35 -31.90
N LEU A 93 -2.11 -13.59 -30.91
CA LEU A 93 -3.48 -13.58 -30.42
C LEU A 93 -4.00 -12.15 -30.32
N LEU A 94 -5.09 -11.85 -31.02
CA LEU A 94 -5.85 -10.61 -30.88
C LEU A 94 -7.20 -10.87 -30.22
N ILE A 95 -7.44 -10.25 -29.06
CA ILE A 95 -8.75 -10.23 -28.40
C ILE A 95 -9.31 -8.81 -28.52
N SER A 96 -10.49 -8.66 -29.11
CA SER A 96 -11.07 -7.35 -29.40
C SER A 96 -12.59 -7.35 -29.38
N ASN A 97 -13.20 -6.18 -29.63
CA ASN A 97 -14.65 -6.01 -29.74
C ASN A 97 -15.44 -6.63 -28.56
N LYS A 98 -15.00 -6.31 -27.34
CA LYS A 98 -15.59 -6.79 -26.08
C LYS A 98 -15.52 -8.31 -25.84
N ALA A 99 -14.73 -9.03 -26.63
CA ALA A 99 -14.53 -10.45 -26.40
C ALA A 99 -13.83 -10.72 -25.07
N THR A 100 -14.09 -11.90 -24.51
CA THR A 100 -13.59 -12.39 -23.22
C THR A 100 -12.94 -13.75 -23.41
N LEU A 101 -11.69 -13.90 -23.00
CA LEU A 101 -10.99 -15.18 -22.87
C LEU A 101 -10.98 -15.59 -21.39
N ILE A 102 -11.38 -16.82 -21.08
CA ILE A 102 -11.55 -17.33 -19.72
C ILE A 102 -10.64 -18.53 -19.53
N PHE A 103 -9.72 -18.45 -18.57
CA PHE A 103 -8.90 -19.58 -18.15
C PHE A 103 -9.66 -20.47 -17.17
N SER A 104 -9.56 -21.77 -17.38
CA SER A 104 -9.98 -22.81 -16.45
C SER A 104 -8.82 -23.78 -16.23
N ASN A 105 -8.59 -24.18 -14.98
CA ASN A 105 -7.43 -24.88 -14.43
C ASN A 105 -6.21 -24.00 -14.14
N TRP A 106 -5.41 -24.43 -13.17
CA TRP A 106 -4.20 -23.73 -12.70
C TRP A 106 -2.99 -23.86 -13.65
N ASP A 107 -2.92 -24.97 -14.39
CA ASP A 107 -1.78 -25.29 -15.26
C ASP A 107 -2.01 -24.86 -16.73
N THR A 108 -3.18 -24.30 -17.04
CA THR A 108 -3.53 -23.82 -18.38
C THR A 108 -2.73 -22.55 -18.73
N THR A 109 -1.92 -22.61 -19.79
CA THR A 109 -1.11 -21.48 -20.25
C THR A 109 -1.41 -21.11 -21.70
N LEU A 110 -1.63 -19.82 -21.94
CA LEU A 110 -1.66 -19.25 -23.30
C LEU A 110 -0.21 -19.03 -23.76
N ASN A 111 0.18 -19.69 -24.85
CA ASN A 111 1.50 -19.56 -25.47
C ASN A 111 1.37 -18.82 -26.82
N ALA A 112 1.98 -17.65 -26.96
CA ALA A 112 1.93 -16.88 -28.22
C ALA A 112 3.15 -15.96 -28.37
N THR A 113 3.58 -15.62 -29.60
CA THR A 113 4.66 -14.62 -29.75
C THR A 113 4.15 -13.22 -29.41
N ASN A 114 3.01 -12.82 -29.97
CA ASN A 114 2.40 -11.51 -29.73
C ASN A 114 0.98 -11.65 -29.18
N VAL A 115 0.68 -11.01 -28.05
CA VAL A 115 -0.68 -10.97 -27.47
C VAL A 115 -1.16 -9.53 -27.44
N THR A 116 -2.33 -9.28 -28.02
CA THR A 116 -3.01 -7.97 -27.98
C THR A 116 -4.37 -8.10 -27.32
N ILE A 117 -4.56 -7.37 -26.23
CA ILE A 117 -5.85 -7.17 -25.56
C ILE A 117 -6.33 -5.76 -25.91
N ALA A 118 -7.21 -5.67 -26.90
CA ALA A 118 -7.70 -4.39 -27.40
C ALA A 118 -8.71 -3.75 -26.43
N THR A 119 -9.12 -2.51 -26.74
CA THR A 119 -10.09 -1.76 -25.95
C THR A 119 -11.38 -2.57 -25.70
N ASN A 120 -11.82 -2.60 -24.44
CA ASN A 120 -12.96 -3.35 -23.91
C ASN A 120 -12.83 -4.88 -23.94
N ALA A 121 -11.74 -5.46 -24.46
CA ALA A 121 -11.50 -6.89 -24.37
C ALA A 121 -11.11 -7.29 -22.94
N THR A 122 -11.46 -8.51 -22.54
CA THR A 122 -11.18 -9.04 -21.20
C THR A 122 -10.46 -10.39 -21.29
N VAL A 123 -9.43 -10.58 -20.49
CA VAL A 123 -8.89 -11.90 -20.14
C VAL A 123 -9.16 -12.14 -18.65
N THR A 124 -9.70 -13.28 -18.28
CA THR A 124 -10.08 -13.61 -16.89
C THR A 124 -9.92 -15.10 -16.62
N CYS A 125 -10.21 -15.53 -15.39
CA CYS A 125 -10.26 -16.93 -14.99
C CYS A 125 -11.54 -17.24 -14.20
N ALA A 126 -11.87 -18.53 -14.11
CA ALA A 126 -12.95 -19.00 -13.24
C ALA A 126 -12.58 -18.84 -11.75
N GLY A 127 -13.59 -18.68 -10.89
CA GLY A 127 -13.43 -18.47 -9.46
C GLY A 127 -14.59 -17.66 -8.87
N PRO A 128 -14.67 -17.52 -7.54
CA PRO A 128 -13.71 -17.98 -6.52
C PRO A 128 -13.75 -19.50 -6.25
N PHE A 129 -12.87 -20.00 -5.37
CA PHE A 129 -12.82 -21.42 -4.97
C PHE A 129 -12.58 -21.62 -3.46
N THR A 130 -12.90 -22.78 -2.92
CA THR A 130 -12.64 -23.16 -1.52
C THR A 130 -11.32 -23.93 -1.41
N ASN A 131 -10.85 -24.21 -0.19
CA ASN A 131 -9.54 -24.84 0.07
C ASN A 131 -9.30 -26.16 -0.68
N ASN A 132 -10.35 -26.92 -0.98
CA ASN A 132 -10.27 -28.25 -1.60
C ASN A 132 -10.85 -28.28 -3.02
N ALA A 133 -11.33 -27.14 -3.52
CA ALA A 133 -11.86 -27.04 -4.88
C ALA A 133 -10.72 -26.77 -5.86
N MET A 134 -10.95 -27.14 -7.12
CA MET A 134 -10.07 -26.78 -8.22
C MET A 134 -9.91 -25.26 -8.31
N SER A 135 -8.67 -24.80 -8.39
CA SER A 135 -8.31 -23.38 -8.56
C SER A 135 -8.00 -23.05 -10.01
N ASN A 136 -8.00 -21.76 -10.33
CA ASN A 136 -7.67 -21.24 -11.66
C ASN A 136 -6.79 -20.00 -11.54
N ASN A 137 -5.99 -19.72 -12.56
CA ASN A 137 -5.19 -18.51 -12.68
C ASN A 137 -5.28 -17.99 -14.13
N VAL A 138 -4.70 -16.81 -14.39
CA VAL A 138 -4.40 -16.36 -15.75
C VAL A 138 -2.91 -16.55 -15.97
N SER A 139 -2.50 -17.44 -16.87
CA SER A 139 -1.10 -17.69 -17.21
C SER A 139 -0.85 -17.42 -18.70
N ILE A 140 -0.02 -16.42 -19.00
CA ILE A 140 0.31 -16.01 -20.37
C ILE A 140 1.82 -16.08 -20.56
N ALA A 141 2.29 -16.96 -21.43
CA ALA A 141 3.65 -17.01 -21.91
C ALA A 141 3.72 -16.37 -23.31
N CYS A 142 4.46 -15.27 -23.44
CA CYS A 142 4.60 -14.58 -24.71
C CYS A 142 5.97 -13.93 -24.93
N THR A 143 6.18 -13.33 -26.10
CA THR A 143 7.31 -12.42 -26.31
C THR A 143 6.88 -10.98 -26.07
N ASN A 144 5.78 -10.55 -26.69
CA ASN A 144 5.23 -9.21 -26.53
C ASN A 144 3.78 -9.25 -26.07
N LEU A 145 3.46 -8.43 -25.07
CA LEU A 145 2.09 -8.22 -24.59
C LEU A 145 1.73 -6.75 -24.73
N PHE A 146 0.62 -6.48 -25.40
CA PHE A 146 0.02 -5.15 -25.48
C PHE A 146 -1.40 -5.16 -24.90
N ILE A 147 -1.63 -4.33 -23.89
CA ILE A 147 -2.95 -4.07 -23.31
C ILE A 147 -3.34 -2.64 -23.65
N ALA A 148 -4.27 -2.47 -24.58
CA ALA A 148 -4.77 -1.16 -24.98
C ALA A 148 -5.56 -0.49 -23.85
N ALA A 149 -5.69 0.84 -23.91
CA ALA A 149 -6.58 1.57 -23.00
C ALA A 149 -8.01 0.99 -23.07
N GLY A 150 -8.60 0.71 -21.91
CA GLY A 150 -9.89 0.03 -21.77
C GLY A 150 -9.87 -1.49 -21.96
N GLY A 151 -8.76 -2.09 -22.42
CA GLY A 151 -8.54 -3.54 -22.36
C GLY A 151 -8.12 -3.97 -20.96
N LYS A 152 -8.45 -5.20 -20.56
CA LYS A 152 -8.11 -5.69 -19.21
C LYS A 152 -7.76 -7.17 -19.10
N ILE A 153 -6.85 -7.47 -18.17
CA ILE A 153 -6.71 -8.78 -17.53
C ILE A 153 -7.30 -8.66 -16.12
N ASP A 154 -8.34 -9.44 -15.81
CA ASP A 154 -9.15 -9.28 -14.61
C ASP A 154 -9.35 -10.61 -13.88
N ALA A 155 -8.60 -10.79 -12.81
CA ALA A 155 -8.74 -11.88 -11.85
C ALA A 155 -9.32 -11.38 -10.50
N SER A 156 -10.00 -10.24 -10.49
CA SER A 156 -10.58 -9.70 -9.25
C SER A 156 -11.61 -10.66 -8.66
N GLN A 157 -11.54 -10.92 -7.36
CA GLN A 157 -12.43 -11.83 -6.63
C GLN A 157 -12.38 -13.30 -7.10
N LYS A 158 -11.34 -13.71 -7.83
CA LYS A 158 -11.19 -15.08 -8.38
C LYS A 158 -10.28 -15.99 -7.55
N GLY A 159 -9.81 -15.53 -6.41
CA GLY A 159 -8.99 -16.31 -5.47
C GLY A 159 -9.82 -17.19 -4.54
N TYR A 160 -9.33 -17.35 -3.30
CA TYR A 160 -10.07 -18.11 -2.29
C TYR A 160 -11.35 -17.37 -1.89
N GLY A 161 -12.45 -18.11 -1.76
CA GLY A 161 -13.75 -17.56 -1.40
C GLY A 161 -13.79 -16.94 0.01
N GLY A 162 -14.62 -15.91 0.18
CA GLY A 162 -15.06 -15.51 1.51
C GLY A 162 -16.01 -16.55 2.09
N ASN A 163 -16.11 -16.62 3.42
CA ASN A 163 -17.11 -17.47 4.04
C ASN A 163 -18.50 -16.82 3.99
N SER A 164 -19.55 -17.64 3.85
CA SER A 164 -20.96 -17.20 3.81
C SER A 164 -21.84 -17.87 4.88
N SER A 165 -21.26 -18.63 5.81
CA SER A 165 -21.98 -19.41 6.81
C SER A 165 -22.13 -18.70 8.15
N VAL A 166 -23.26 -18.91 8.81
CA VAL A 166 -23.50 -18.50 10.20
C VAL A 166 -22.57 -19.26 11.15
N GLY A 167 -21.98 -18.58 12.14
CA GLY A 167 -21.23 -19.21 13.23
C GLY A 167 -19.71 -19.23 13.10
N PHE A 168 -19.06 -18.06 13.17
CA PHE A 168 -17.60 -17.92 13.39
C PHE A 168 -16.70 -18.68 12.40
N SER A 169 -17.14 -18.87 11.16
CA SER A 169 -16.41 -19.69 10.20
C SER A 169 -15.25 -18.92 9.55
N LEU A 170 -14.10 -19.58 9.38
CA LEU A 170 -12.88 -19.02 8.81
C LEU A 170 -13.08 -18.65 7.34
N GLY A 171 -12.43 -17.57 6.88
CA GLY A 171 -12.26 -17.32 5.45
C GLY A 171 -11.43 -18.42 4.78
N TYR A 172 -11.62 -18.67 3.48
CA TYR A 172 -10.81 -19.67 2.77
C TYR A 172 -9.41 -19.14 2.43
N GLY A 173 -8.46 -20.05 2.29
CA GLY A 173 -7.06 -19.82 1.97
C GLY A 173 -6.13 -19.67 3.19
N PRO A 174 -4.81 -19.69 2.98
CA PRO A 174 -3.80 -19.67 4.06
C PRO A 174 -3.86 -18.44 4.98
N GLY A 175 -4.29 -17.30 4.44
CA GLY A 175 -4.50 -16.05 5.17
C GLY A 175 -5.98 -15.75 5.39
N GLY A 176 -6.83 -16.75 5.58
CA GLY A 176 -8.25 -16.54 5.90
C GLY A 176 -8.42 -15.80 7.23
N GLY A 177 -9.25 -14.75 7.27
CA GLY A 177 -9.57 -14.05 8.52
C GLY A 177 -10.45 -14.89 9.46
N THR A 178 -10.65 -14.42 10.69
CA THR A 178 -11.53 -15.07 11.70
C THR A 178 -12.55 -14.09 12.27
N ASN A 179 -13.79 -14.54 12.52
CA ASN A 179 -14.84 -13.78 13.21
C ASN A 179 -14.94 -12.30 12.75
N GLY A 180 -15.17 -12.09 11.45
CA GLY A 180 -15.25 -10.74 10.84
C GLY A 180 -13.91 -10.16 10.38
N GLY A 181 -12.78 -10.82 10.69
CA GLY A 181 -11.46 -10.43 10.21
C GLY A 181 -11.34 -10.49 8.69
N GLY A 182 -10.59 -9.54 8.12
CA GLY A 182 -10.28 -9.51 6.69
C GLY A 182 -9.27 -10.59 6.30
N GLY A 183 -9.27 -10.99 5.03
CA GLY A 183 -8.25 -11.90 4.48
C GLY A 183 -6.89 -11.20 4.35
N GLY A 184 -5.79 -11.96 4.46
CA GLY A 184 -4.42 -11.52 4.21
C GLY A 184 -3.77 -12.24 3.02
N TYR A 185 -2.78 -11.60 2.38
CA TYR A 185 -1.87 -12.25 1.42
C TYR A 185 -0.52 -11.53 1.30
N GLY A 186 -0.49 -10.34 0.70
CA GLY A 186 0.70 -9.48 0.66
C GLY A 186 0.84 -8.67 1.94
N GLY A 187 -0.27 -8.06 2.36
CA GLY A 187 -0.46 -7.41 3.65
C GLY A 187 -1.35 -8.24 4.57
N ALA A 188 -1.27 -7.96 5.87
CA ALA A 188 -2.18 -8.52 6.85
C ALA A 188 -3.61 -7.97 6.66
N GLY A 189 -4.61 -8.82 6.84
CA GLY A 189 -5.99 -8.37 6.97
C GLY A 189 -6.19 -7.59 8.26
N GLY A 190 -7.13 -6.64 8.24
CA GLY A 190 -7.57 -5.93 9.43
C GLY A 190 -8.31 -6.87 10.38
N ASN A 191 -8.15 -6.64 11.67
CA ASN A 191 -8.94 -7.31 12.70
C ASN A 191 -10.41 -6.86 12.62
N GLY A 192 -11.31 -7.82 12.77
CA GLY A 192 -12.71 -7.59 13.11
C GLY A 192 -12.91 -7.85 14.60
N ASN A 193 -13.95 -8.60 14.96
CA ASN A 193 -14.07 -9.17 16.31
C ASN A 193 -13.02 -10.27 16.55
N GLY A 194 -12.61 -10.97 15.49
CA GLY A 194 -11.44 -11.83 15.47
C GLY A 194 -10.25 -11.22 14.71
N SER A 195 -9.19 -12.01 14.61
CA SER A 195 -7.96 -11.61 13.93
C SER A 195 -8.11 -11.57 12.42
N GLY A 196 -7.48 -10.59 11.79
CA GLY A 196 -7.25 -10.59 10.35
C GLY A 196 -6.24 -11.66 9.92
N GLY A 197 -6.32 -12.05 8.66
CA GLY A 197 -5.44 -13.04 8.06
C GLY A 197 -3.99 -12.55 7.93
N GLN A 198 -3.03 -13.45 8.12
CA GLN A 198 -1.61 -13.14 7.97
C GLN A 198 -1.17 -13.19 6.50
N PRO A 199 -0.11 -12.44 6.12
CA PRO A 199 0.46 -12.53 4.77
C PRO A 199 1.18 -13.88 4.55
N TYR A 200 1.26 -14.33 3.30
CA TYR A 200 1.91 -15.58 2.88
C TYR A 200 2.43 -15.49 1.43
N GLY A 201 3.02 -16.58 0.94
CA GLY A 201 3.53 -16.70 -0.42
C GLY A 201 4.89 -16.03 -0.63
N ASN A 202 5.34 -15.99 -1.89
CA ASN A 202 6.63 -15.45 -2.28
C ASN A 202 6.51 -14.01 -2.80
N ILE A 203 7.37 -13.12 -2.29
CA ILE A 203 7.41 -11.70 -2.65
C ILE A 203 7.97 -11.41 -4.04
N ILE A 204 8.96 -12.20 -4.49
CA ILE A 204 9.65 -12.01 -5.77
C ILE A 204 8.98 -12.80 -6.91
N ALA A 205 8.13 -13.76 -6.57
CA ALA A 205 7.36 -14.57 -7.51
C ALA A 205 5.95 -14.86 -6.95
N PRO A 206 5.06 -13.86 -6.86
CA PRO A 206 3.74 -14.00 -6.25
C PRO A 206 2.77 -14.71 -7.19
N VAL A 207 2.73 -16.04 -7.08
CA VAL A 207 1.86 -16.90 -7.90
C VAL A 207 0.59 -17.34 -7.17
N ASP A 208 0.49 -17.07 -5.86
CA ASP A 208 -0.65 -17.51 -5.07
C ASP A 208 -1.84 -16.54 -5.20
N PRO A 209 -3.08 -17.04 -5.09
CA PRO A 209 -4.26 -16.19 -5.01
C PRO A 209 -4.39 -15.59 -3.61
N GLY A 210 -5.15 -14.51 -3.47
CA GLY A 210 -5.50 -13.91 -2.18
C GLY A 210 -6.52 -14.73 -1.39
N SER A 211 -6.49 -14.61 -0.07
CA SER A 211 -7.45 -15.26 0.84
C SER A 211 -8.77 -14.50 0.98
N GLY A 212 -9.85 -15.23 1.30
CA GLY A 212 -11.14 -14.64 1.61
C GLY A 212 -11.23 -14.12 3.04
N GLY A 213 -12.14 -13.15 3.26
CA GLY A 213 -12.50 -12.70 4.60
C GLY A 213 -13.39 -13.70 5.36
N SER A 214 -13.63 -13.42 6.64
CA SER A 214 -14.55 -14.18 7.49
C SER A 214 -15.77 -13.34 7.88
N VAL A 215 -16.83 -13.99 8.34
CA VAL A 215 -18.04 -13.36 8.87
C VAL A 215 -18.09 -13.51 10.39
N ALA A 216 -18.48 -12.46 11.10
CA ALA A 216 -18.64 -12.55 12.56
C ALA A 216 -19.94 -13.26 12.96
N PHE A 217 -21.07 -12.85 12.39
CA PHE A 217 -22.40 -13.36 12.77
C PHE A 217 -23.20 -13.89 11.57
N SER A 218 -23.57 -13.01 10.64
CA SER A 218 -24.40 -13.37 9.47
C SER A 218 -24.04 -12.53 8.25
N GLY A 219 -23.68 -13.18 7.14
CA GLY A 219 -23.38 -12.45 5.93
C GLY A 219 -22.53 -13.22 4.94
N THR A 220 -21.89 -12.48 4.03
CA THR A 220 -20.95 -12.99 3.06
C THR A 220 -19.72 -12.11 3.08
N ALA A 221 -18.59 -12.72 3.40
CA ALA A 221 -17.31 -12.05 3.39
C ALA A 221 -16.76 -11.90 1.96
N GLY A 222 -15.80 -10.99 1.81
CA GLY A 222 -15.17 -10.74 0.53
C GLY A 222 -14.29 -11.90 0.05
N ASN A 223 -14.38 -12.23 -1.24
CA ASN A 223 -13.48 -13.19 -1.88
C ASN A 223 -12.08 -12.59 -2.09
N GLY A 224 -11.03 -13.40 -2.01
CA GLY A 224 -9.69 -12.97 -2.37
C GLY A 224 -9.52 -12.73 -3.87
N GLY A 225 -8.55 -11.89 -4.24
CA GLY A 225 -8.13 -11.71 -5.63
C GLY A 225 -7.47 -12.96 -6.21
N GLY A 226 -7.57 -13.18 -7.50
CA GLY A 226 -6.94 -14.32 -8.18
C GLY A 226 -5.45 -14.14 -8.43
N ALA A 227 -4.84 -15.07 -9.15
CA ALA A 227 -3.44 -15.02 -9.55
C ALA A 227 -3.29 -14.74 -11.07
N ILE A 228 -2.39 -13.83 -11.42
CA ILE A 228 -2.05 -13.47 -12.80
C ILE A 228 -0.54 -13.65 -12.98
N ARG A 229 -0.14 -14.45 -13.96
CA ARG A 229 1.25 -14.68 -14.34
C ARG A 229 1.45 -14.33 -15.82
N ILE A 230 2.36 -13.39 -16.07
CA ILE A 230 2.77 -12.97 -17.42
C ILE A 230 4.26 -13.26 -17.56
N GLN A 231 4.61 -14.11 -18.52
CA GLN A 231 5.98 -14.53 -18.81
C GLN A 231 6.36 -14.01 -20.20
N ALA A 232 6.93 -12.81 -20.25
CA ALA A 232 7.33 -12.08 -21.44
C ALA A 232 8.84 -11.80 -21.49
N ALA A 233 9.66 -12.65 -20.86
CA ALA A 233 11.09 -12.39 -20.60
C ALA A 233 11.94 -12.06 -21.85
N GLY A 234 11.49 -12.47 -23.04
CA GLY A 234 12.16 -12.17 -24.31
C GLY A 234 11.82 -10.82 -24.96
N GLY A 235 10.79 -10.10 -24.47
CA GLY A 235 10.28 -8.89 -25.15
C GLY A 235 9.54 -7.90 -24.25
N GLY A 236 8.73 -7.05 -24.88
CA GLY A 236 8.11 -5.89 -24.24
C GLY A 236 6.70 -6.16 -23.68
N VAL A 237 6.41 -5.62 -22.50
CA VAL A 237 5.06 -5.56 -21.94
C VAL A 237 4.60 -4.10 -21.93
N MET A 238 3.59 -3.77 -22.73
CA MET A 238 3.02 -2.43 -22.80
C MET A 238 1.60 -2.40 -22.21
N ILE A 239 1.43 -1.66 -21.10
CA ILE A 239 0.18 -1.60 -20.32
C ILE A 239 -0.41 -0.18 -20.38
N ASN A 240 -1.37 0.03 -21.28
CA ASN A 240 -2.20 1.22 -21.31
C ASN A 240 -3.59 0.98 -20.69
N GLY A 241 -3.96 -0.30 -20.51
CA GLY A 241 -5.19 -0.74 -19.87
C GLY A 241 -5.01 -1.15 -18.41
N MET A 242 -5.69 -2.22 -18.01
CA MET A 242 -5.73 -2.67 -16.61
C MET A 242 -5.29 -4.13 -16.44
N ILE A 243 -4.53 -4.40 -15.40
CA ILE A 243 -4.31 -5.74 -14.84
C ILE A 243 -4.80 -5.71 -13.39
N THR A 244 -5.78 -6.53 -13.02
CA THR A 244 -6.39 -6.46 -11.69
C THR A 244 -6.60 -7.83 -11.06
N ALA A 245 -6.22 -7.95 -9.80
CA ALA A 245 -6.42 -9.08 -8.91
C ALA A 245 -6.94 -8.58 -7.55
N ASN A 246 -7.94 -7.69 -7.56
CA ASN A 246 -8.46 -7.09 -6.35
C ASN A 246 -9.32 -8.06 -5.52
N GLY A 247 -9.28 -7.89 -4.20
CA GLY A 247 -10.18 -8.55 -3.27
C GLY A 247 -11.61 -7.98 -3.31
N GLY A 248 -12.56 -8.79 -2.90
CA GLY A 248 -13.98 -8.47 -2.84
C GLY A 248 -14.37 -7.79 -1.54
N ILE A 249 -15.38 -6.93 -1.61
CA ILE A 249 -15.96 -6.27 -0.44
C ILE A 249 -16.83 -7.30 0.31
N GLY A 250 -16.84 -7.27 1.65
CA GLY A 250 -17.84 -8.00 2.43
C GLY A 250 -19.24 -7.42 2.14
N THR A 251 -20.25 -8.21 1.80
CA THR A 251 -21.53 -7.66 1.29
C THR A 251 -22.66 -7.66 2.32
N ALA A 252 -22.45 -8.15 3.54
CA ALA A 252 -23.46 -8.22 4.59
C ALA A 252 -22.87 -7.93 5.98
N ASN A 253 -23.74 -7.89 7.00
CA ASN A 253 -23.43 -7.47 8.37
C ASN A 253 -22.22 -8.24 8.94
N ASP A 254 -21.08 -7.55 9.08
CA ASP A 254 -19.87 -8.03 9.73
C ASP A 254 -19.04 -9.01 8.89
N GLY A 255 -19.11 -8.87 7.56
CA GLY A 255 -18.23 -9.56 6.62
C GLY A 255 -16.91 -8.82 6.44
N GLY A 256 -15.80 -9.47 6.76
CA GLY A 256 -14.46 -8.98 6.47
C GLY A 256 -14.17 -8.91 4.97
N GLY A 257 -13.31 -7.98 4.58
CA GLY A 257 -12.88 -7.83 3.19
C GLY A 257 -11.93 -8.96 2.74
N GLY A 258 -12.00 -9.34 1.47
CA GLY A 258 -11.06 -10.31 0.89
C GLY A 258 -9.70 -9.68 0.57
N ALA A 259 -8.62 -10.44 0.63
CA ALA A 259 -7.27 -9.94 0.31
C ALA A 259 -7.11 -9.66 -1.20
N GLY A 260 -6.20 -8.77 -1.56
CA GLY A 260 -5.68 -8.70 -2.94
C GLY A 260 -4.93 -9.99 -3.32
N GLY A 261 -4.83 -10.26 -4.62
CA GLY A 261 -4.17 -11.45 -5.17
C GLY A 261 -2.73 -11.23 -5.62
N GLY A 262 -2.19 -12.18 -6.40
CA GLY A 262 -0.84 -12.15 -6.94
C GLY A 262 -0.80 -11.70 -8.40
N ILE A 263 0.06 -10.75 -8.72
CA ILE A 263 0.37 -10.33 -10.09
C ILE A 263 1.88 -10.46 -10.29
N TYR A 264 2.29 -11.41 -11.14
CA TYR A 264 3.69 -11.69 -11.43
C TYR A 264 3.98 -11.48 -12.91
N ILE A 265 4.80 -10.47 -13.21
CA ILE A 265 5.19 -10.10 -14.58
C ILE A 265 6.70 -10.30 -14.69
N THR A 266 7.13 -11.15 -15.63
CA THR A 266 8.52 -11.17 -16.09
C THR A 266 8.56 -10.66 -17.53
N CYS A 267 9.49 -9.75 -17.83
CA CYS A 267 9.61 -9.15 -19.16
C CYS A 267 11.05 -8.74 -19.45
N ARG A 268 11.36 -8.40 -20.71
CA ARG A 268 12.61 -7.68 -21.01
C ARG A 268 12.48 -6.21 -20.64
N THR A 269 11.36 -5.59 -21.03
CA THR A 269 11.04 -4.20 -20.72
C THR A 269 9.54 -4.05 -20.42
N ILE A 270 9.20 -3.11 -19.55
CA ILE A 270 7.84 -2.68 -19.27
C ILE A 270 7.65 -1.20 -19.63
N ASP A 271 6.58 -0.90 -20.35
CA ASP A 271 6.20 0.46 -20.75
C ASP A 271 4.68 0.65 -20.64
N GLY A 272 4.19 1.88 -20.68
CA GLY A 272 2.77 2.18 -20.69
C GLY A 272 2.44 3.60 -20.27
N THR A 273 1.31 4.07 -20.78
CA THR A 273 0.74 5.37 -20.44
C THR A 273 -0.63 5.20 -19.81
N GLY A 274 -0.79 5.67 -18.57
CA GLY A 274 -2.08 5.63 -17.86
C GLY A 274 -2.55 4.24 -17.44
N GLY A 275 -1.67 3.22 -17.55
CA GLY A 275 -1.98 1.85 -17.15
C GLY A 275 -2.17 1.69 -15.63
N ILE A 276 -2.94 0.68 -15.24
CA ILE A 276 -3.18 0.33 -13.84
C ILE A 276 -2.89 -1.15 -13.60
N VAL A 277 -2.07 -1.45 -12.61
CA VAL A 277 -1.83 -2.80 -12.10
C VAL A 277 -2.22 -2.82 -10.62
N SER A 278 -3.26 -3.59 -10.29
CA SER A 278 -3.98 -3.47 -9.01
C SER A 278 -4.18 -4.82 -8.32
N ALA A 279 -3.75 -4.92 -7.07
CA ALA A 279 -3.99 -6.04 -6.17
C ALA A 279 -4.46 -5.50 -4.81
N VAL A 280 -5.49 -4.68 -4.81
CA VAL A 280 -6.03 -3.99 -3.63
C VAL A 280 -6.96 -4.92 -2.85
N GLY A 281 -6.89 -4.89 -1.52
CA GLY A 281 -7.83 -5.60 -0.65
C GLY A 281 -9.25 -5.05 -0.75
N GLY A 282 -10.23 -5.87 -0.42
CA GLY A 282 -11.62 -5.46 -0.32
C GLY A 282 -11.93 -4.78 1.01
N ALA A 283 -12.92 -3.89 1.04
CA ALA A 283 -13.38 -3.31 2.29
C ALA A 283 -14.20 -4.34 3.11
N GLY A 284 -14.13 -4.23 4.43
CA GLY A 284 -15.12 -4.84 5.32
C GLY A 284 -16.44 -4.05 5.29
N ASN A 285 -17.49 -4.64 5.85
CA ASN A 285 -18.83 -4.06 5.83
C ASN A 285 -19.59 -4.33 7.13
N ALA A 286 -19.92 -3.22 7.83
CA ALA A 286 -20.68 -3.11 9.09
C ALA A 286 -19.86 -2.82 10.35
N ARG A 287 -20.14 -3.47 11.50
CA ARG A 287 -19.70 -2.98 12.82
C ARG A 287 -18.46 -3.70 13.33
N TYR A 288 -18.35 -4.99 13.02
CA TYR A 288 -17.36 -5.87 13.62
C TYR A 288 -16.37 -6.46 12.61
N ASP A 289 -16.16 -5.76 11.49
CA ASP A 289 -15.33 -6.21 10.38
C ASP A 289 -13.94 -5.58 10.34
N GLY A 290 -13.04 -6.32 9.70
CA GLY A 290 -11.73 -5.85 9.27
C GLY A 290 -11.62 -5.78 7.74
N GLY A 291 -10.83 -4.83 7.24
CA GLY A 291 -10.56 -4.70 5.81
C GLY A 291 -9.59 -5.77 5.31
N GLY A 292 -9.68 -6.14 4.04
CA GLY A 292 -8.74 -7.06 3.40
C GLY A 292 -7.35 -6.43 3.25
N GLY A 293 -6.30 -7.23 3.45
CA GLY A 293 -4.92 -6.83 3.20
C GLY A 293 -4.62 -6.70 1.71
N GLY A 294 -3.63 -5.87 1.36
CA GLY A 294 -3.14 -5.76 -0.01
C GLY A 294 -2.54 -7.06 -0.54
N GLY A 295 -2.53 -7.22 -1.86
CA GLY A 295 -1.93 -8.37 -2.55
C GLY A 295 -0.45 -8.19 -2.84
N ARG A 296 0.09 -8.95 -3.79
CA ARG A 296 1.50 -8.87 -4.18
C ARG A 296 1.61 -8.58 -5.66
N ILE A 297 2.43 -7.59 -6.01
CA ILE A 297 2.77 -7.28 -7.40
C ILE A 297 4.30 -7.38 -7.53
N ALA A 298 4.79 -8.21 -8.43
CA ALA A 298 6.21 -8.28 -8.78
C ALA A 298 6.37 -8.07 -10.29
N VAL A 299 7.27 -7.16 -10.67
CA VAL A 299 7.64 -6.92 -12.06
C VAL A 299 9.14 -7.07 -12.19
N ILE A 300 9.56 -8.14 -12.85
CA ILE A 300 10.95 -8.49 -13.09
C ILE A 300 11.28 -8.16 -14.54
N TYR A 301 12.23 -7.24 -14.73
CA TYR A 301 12.70 -6.83 -16.05
C TYR A 301 14.23 -6.87 -16.15
N ASP A 302 14.73 -6.84 -17.38
CA ASP A 302 16.16 -6.62 -17.65
C ASP A 302 16.47 -5.15 -17.37
N GLN A 303 17.23 -4.90 -16.30
CA GLN A 303 17.54 -3.54 -15.80
C GLN A 303 18.28 -2.69 -16.85
N ALA A 304 19.19 -3.31 -17.59
CA ALA A 304 19.97 -2.62 -18.62
C ALA A 304 19.09 -2.26 -19.82
N ALA A 305 18.20 -3.16 -20.23
CA ALA A 305 17.22 -2.86 -21.27
C ALA A 305 16.24 -1.78 -20.83
N GLN A 306 15.73 -1.87 -19.58
CA GLN A 306 14.75 -0.93 -19.03
C GLN A 306 15.28 0.50 -18.93
N SER A 307 16.59 0.67 -18.68
CA SER A 307 17.23 2.00 -18.62
C SER A 307 17.15 2.80 -19.93
N ASN A 308 16.89 2.12 -21.05
CA ASN A 308 16.72 2.72 -22.38
C ASN A 308 15.26 3.05 -22.72
N VAL A 309 14.32 2.77 -21.80
CA VAL A 309 12.90 3.05 -21.92
C VAL A 309 12.56 4.24 -21.04
N THR A 310 11.66 5.12 -21.50
CA THR A 310 11.19 6.22 -20.65
C THR A 310 10.45 5.65 -19.45
N THR A 311 10.63 6.23 -18.25
CA THR A 311 9.89 5.77 -17.06
C THR A 311 8.38 5.76 -17.34
N PRO A 312 7.72 4.60 -17.28
CA PRO A 312 6.32 4.49 -17.65
C PRO A 312 5.41 5.15 -16.60
N SER A 313 4.24 5.61 -17.04
CA SER A 313 3.21 6.18 -16.15
C SER A 313 2.17 5.14 -15.77
N ILE A 314 2.64 3.97 -15.32
CA ILE A 314 1.80 2.89 -14.82
C ILE A 314 1.62 3.05 -13.31
N ARG A 315 0.38 3.00 -12.84
CA ARG A 315 0.07 2.95 -11.40
C ARG A 315 0.10 1.50 -10.92
N PHE A 316 0.95 1.22 -9.94
CA PHE A 316 0.99 -0.05 -9.21
C PHE A 316 0.36 0.15 -7.83
N THR A 317 -0.68 -0.62 -7.50
CA THR A 317 -1.39 -0.47 -6.22
C THR A 317 -1.69 -1.80 -5.55
N ALA A 318 -1.16 -1.98 -4.35
CA ALA A 318 -1.38 -3.13 -3.48
C ALA A 318 -1.84 -2.65 -2.09
N ASN A 319 -2.81 -1.73 -2.03
CA ASN A 319 -3.34 -1.23 -0.77
C ASN A 319 -4.15 -2.30 -0.02
N GLY A 320 -4.07 -2.30 1.31
CA GLY A 320 -5.17 -2.80 2.13
C GLY A 320 -6.38 -1.86 2.06
N ASN A 321 -7.48 -2.24 2.69
CA ASN A 321 -8.70 -1.43 2.63
C ASN A 321 -9.36 -1.23 3.99
N ARG A 322 -10.40 -0.40 4.02
CA ARG A 322 -11.14 -0.07 5.23
C ARG A 322 -11.83 -1.29 5.82
N GLY A 323 -11.66 -1.51 7.12
CA GLY A 323 -12.63 -2.17 7.97
C GLY A 323 -13.11 -1.19 9.04
N THR A 324 -14.22 -1.51 9.69
CA THR A 324 -14.76 -0.65 10.75
C THR A 324 -13.94 -0.71 12.03
N ILE A 325 -13.40 -1.89 12.38
CA ILE A 325 -12.50 -2.04 13.53
C ILE A 325 -11.06 -1.74 13.12
N ALA A 326 -10.57 -2.36 12.04
CA ALA A 326 -9.22 -2.14 11.55
C ALA A 326 -9.11 -2.21 10.03
N TYR A 327 -8.21 -1.40 9.49
CA TYR A 327 -7.83 -1.42 8.09
C TYR A 327 -6.91 -2.62 7.81
N GLY A 328 -7.01 -3.18 6.61
CA GLY A 328 -5.98 -4.07 6.10
C GLY A 328 -4.69 -3.31 5.83
N ASP A 329 -3.55 -3.99 5.99
CA ASP A 329 -2.23 -3.41 5.74
C ASP A 329 -1.85 -3.47 4.25
N LEU A 330 -0.82 -2.71 3.88
CA LEU A 330 -0.23 -2.72 2.55
C LEU A 330 0.25 -4.11 2.15
N GLY A 331 0.02 -4.43 0.89
CA GLY A 331 0.70 -5.47 0.16
C GLY A 331 2.03 -5.00 -0.45
N THR A 332 2.69 -5.89 -1.20
CA THR A 332 4.08 -5.69 -1.63
C THR A 332 4.18 -5.32 -3.11
N LEU A 333 5.07 -4.38 -3.44
CA LEU A 333 5.50 -4.05 -4.79
C LEU A 333 6.99 -4.38 -4.94
N TYR A 334 7.31 -5.41 -5.71
CA TYR A 334 8.69 -5.86 -5.93
C TYR A 334 9.20 -5.54 -7.33
N PHE A 335 10.39 -4.94 -7.40
CA PHE A 335 11.09 -4.59 -8.63
C PHE A 335 12.59 -4.92 -8.51
N PRO A 336 13.31 -5.17 -9.62
CA PRO A 336 14.75 -5.42 -9.58
C PRO A 336 15.56 -4.15 -9.21
N ASP A 337 15.02 -2.96 -9.48
CA ASP A 337 15.59 -1.67 -9.07
C ASP A 337 14.50 -0.58 -8.93
N ASN A 338 14.93 0.68 -8.74
CA ASN A 338 14.06 1.83 -8.51
C ASN A 338 13.73 2.63 -9.78
N GLN A 339 14.00 2.12 -10.99
CA GLN A 339 13.76 2.86 -12.24
C GLN A 339 12.28 3.23 -12.48
N LEU A 340 11.36 2.53 -11.81
CA LEU A 340 9.93 2.80 -11.84
C LEU A 340 9.47 3.78 -10.75
N LEU A 341 10.34 4.18 -9.82
CA LEU A 341 10.04 5.19 -8.80
C LEU A 341 10.33 6.58 -9.35
N SER A 342 9.44 7.54 -9.11
CA SER A 342 9.63 8.94 -9.52
C SER A 342 9.36 9.91 -8.37
N GLU A 343 9.76 11.17 -8.55
CA GLU A 343 9.52 12.27 -7.60
C GLU A 343 8.03 12.54 -7.35
N THR A 344 7.16 12.17 -8.29
CA THR A 344 5.70 12.15 -8.10
C THR A 344 5.24 10.70 -7.99
N VAL A 345 5.10 10.22 -6.75
CA VAL A 345 4.79 8.82 -6.49
C VAL A 345 3.35 8.53 -6.89
N LEU A 346 3.18 7.58 -7.82
CA LEU A 346 1.88 7.07 -8.26
C LEU A 346 1.49 5.77 -7.55
N HIS A 347 2.44 5.12 -6.88
CA HIS A 347 2.32 3.74 -6.41
C HIS A 347 1.83 3.67 -4.97
N SER A 348 1.14 2.58 -4.63
CA SER A 348 0.81 2.28 -3.24
C SER A 348 1.10 0.83 -2.90
N GLY A 349 1.73 0.60 -1.76
CA GLY A 349 2.29 -0.69 -1.36
C GLY A 349 3.64 -0.52 -0.66
N GLU A 350 4.14 -1.61 -0.11
CA GLU A 350 5.51 -1.70 0.36
C GLU A 350 6.45 -1.77 -0.84
N TRP A 351 7.30 -0.76 -0.99
CA TRP A 351 8.24 -0.69 -2.12
C TRP A 351 9.50 -1.48 -1.79
N LEU A 352 9.73 -2.56 -2.53
CA LEU A 352 10.76 -3.55 -2.25
C LEU A 352 11.69 -3.71 -3.44
N VAL A 353 12.94 -3.36 -3.19
CA VAL A 353 14.06 -3.48 -4.10
C VAL A 353 15.26 -3.96 -3.28
N ALA A 354 16.06 -4.86 -3.84
CA ALA A 354 17.25 -5.35 -3.17
C ALA A 354 18.19 -4.16 -2.83
N ASP A 355 18.67 -4.11 -1.59
CA ASP A 355 19.62 -3.11 -1.10
C ASP A 355 19.21 -1.63 -1.27
N PHE A 356 17.91 -1.34 -1.41
CA PHE A 356 17.42 0.03 -1.48
C PHE A 356 17.33 0.68 -0.09
N GLN A 357 18.43 1.33 0.31
CA GLN A 357 18.61 1.95 1.62
C GLN A 357 18.60 3.47 1.60
N ALA A 358 18.72 4.09 0.43
CA ALA A 358 18.82 5.54 0.31
C ALA A 358 18.17 6.08 -0.98
N TRP A 359 17.59 7.27 -0.89
CA TRP A 359 17.07 8.01 -2.04
C TRP A 359 17.28 9.52 -1.87
N SER A 360 17.68 10.20 -2.94
CA SER A 360 17.98 11.63 -2.89
C SER A 360 17.32 12.42 -4.03
N PRO A 361 15.97 12.51 -4.06
CA PRO A 361 15.27 13.24 -5.10
C PRO A 361 15.39 14.77 -4.92
N THR A 362 15.14 15.52 -5.98
CA THR A 362 15.06 16.98 -5.93
C THR A 362 13.81 17.41 -5.18
N ASN A 363 12.67 16.83 -5.54
CA ASN A 363 11.38 17.05 -4.90
C ASN A 363 10.71 15.70 -4.61
N LEU A 364 9.79 15.68 -3.64
CA LEU A 364 8.99 14.48 -3.38
C LEU A 364 7.53 14.86 -3.19
N THR A 365 6.66 14.30 -4.01
CA THR A 365 5.21 14.44 -3.90
C THR A 365 4.55 13.07 -3.88
N LEU A 366 3.83 12.78 -2.80
CA LEU A 366 2.90 11.67 -2.68
C LEU A 366 1.50 12.24 -2.72
N SER A 367 0.64 11.78 -3.62
CA SER A 367 -0.73 12.28 -3.73
C SER A 367 -1.75 11.14 -3.82
N ASN A 368 -2.58 11.01 -2.78
CA ASN A 368 -3.60 9.96 -2.65
C ASN A 368 -3.02 8.53 -2.76
N VAL A 369 -1.84 8.31 -2.18
CA VAL A 369 -1.14 7.02 -2.16
C VAL A 369 -0.81 6.59 -0.72
N TRP A 370 -0.66 5.28 -0.51
CA TRP A 370 -0.05 4.72 0.69
C TRP A 370 1.26 4.02 0.33
N LEU A 371 2.39 4.65 0.64
CA LEU A 371 3.73 4.13 0.34
C LEU A 371 4.48 3.82 1.63
N ARG A 372 5.11 2.65 1.67
CA ARG A 372 6.04 2.26 2.75
C ARG A 372 7.40 1.88 2.16
N PHE A 373 8.47 2.47 2.70
CA PHE A 373 9.83 1.92 2.54
C PHE A 373 10.18 1.10 3.79
N PRO A 374 10.23 -0.24 3.68
CA PRO A 374 10.35 -1.11 4.85
C PRO A 374 11.79 -1.20 5.40
N ALA A 375 12.78 -0.77 4.61
CA ALA A 375 14.19 -0.80 4.98
C ALA A 375 14.44 -0.05 6.30
N ASN A 376 15.03 -0.73 7.28
CA ASN A 376 15.38 -0.13 8.55
C ASN A 376 16.59 0.79 8.39
N GLY A 377 16.49 2.04 8.83
CA GLY A 377 17.60 3.00 8.71
C GLY A 377 17.59 3.76 7.38
N PHE A 378 16.47 3.76 6.65
CA PHE A 378 16.38 4.36 5.31
C PHE A 378 16.80 5.83 5.30
N GLN A 379 17.63 6.23 4.34
CA GLN A 379 18.13 7.59 4.20
C GLN A 379 17.39 8.31 3.06
N LEU A 380 16.55 9.29 3.40
CA LEU A 380 15.83 10.10 2.43
C LEU A 380 16.35 11.54 2.47
N ALA A 381 16.98 12.01 1.40
CA ALA A 381 17.49 13.37 1.30
C ALA A 381 16.83 14.13 0.14
N VAL A 382 15.81 14.92 0.44
CA VAL A 382 15.06 15.71 -0.53
C VAL A 382 15.57 17.14 -0.57
N THR A 383 15.97 17.61 -1.75
CA THR A 383 16.63 18.93 -1.89
C THR A 383 15.68 20.09 -1.60
N ASN A 384 14.44 20.05 -2.13
CA ASN A 384 13.54 21.20 -2.09
C ASN A 384 12.35 21.00 -1.16
N TYR A 385 11.45 20.06 -1.42
CA TYR A 385 10.24 19.92 -0.63
C TYR A 385 9.71 18.49 -0.60
N ILE A 386 9.01 18.18 0.49
CA ILE A 386 8.22 16.96 0.65
C ILE A 386 6.75 17.35 0.79
N ASN A 387 5.92 16.83 -0.11
CA ASN A 387 4.47 16.99 -0.09
C ASN A 387 3.83 15.62 0.11
N VAL A 388 3.12 15.44 1.23
CA VAL A 388 2.29 14.25 1.49
C VAL A 388 0.84 14.69 1.46
N LEU A 389 0.20 14.44 0.32
CA LEU A 389 -1.13 14.95 -0.03
C LEU A 389 -2.13 13.79 -0.06
N GLY A 390 -3.32 14.00 0.47
CA GLY A 390 -4.37 13.00 0.51
C GLY A 390 -5.74 13.59 0.79
N THR A 391 -6.73 12.73 0.71
CA THR A 391 -8.13 13.00 1.04
C THR A 391 -8.62 12.11 2.19
N ASN A 392 -7.81 11.14 2.61
CA ASN A 392 -8.09 10.25 3.72
C ASN A 392 -6.78 9.86 4.43
N ASN A 393 -6.54 10.40 5.61
CA ASN A 393 -5.30 10.17 6.37
C ASN A 393 -5.10 8.73 6.89
N LEU A 394 -6.11 7.86 6.75
CA LEU A 394 -6.03 6.43 7.07
C LEU A 394 -5.59 5.58 5.86
N LEU A 395 -5.81 6.06 4.63
CA LEU A 395 -5.49 5.37 3.38
C LEU A 395 -4.47 6.10 2.51
N ASN A 396 -4.11 7.34 2.86
CA ASN A 396 -3.07 8.12 2.20
C ASN A 396 -1.96 8.36 3.21
N ARG A 397 -0.88 7.61 3.07
CA ARG A 397 0.16 7.51 4.09
C ARG A 397 1.55 7.44 3.45
N PHE A 398 2.52 8.04 4.10
CA PHE A 398 3.92 7.81 3.82
C PHE A 398 4.58 7.23 5.07
N GLU A 399 5.29 6.11 4.93
CA GLU A 399 5.79 5.35 6.06
C GLU A 399 7.24 4.93 5.88
N LEU A 400 8.07 5.24 6.86
CA LEU A 400 9.48 4.88 6.86
C LEU A 400 9.87 4.22 8.18
N SER A 401 10.76 3.23 8.10
CA SER A 401 11.27 2.49 9.25
C SER A 401 12.63 3.01 9.69
N ASN A 402 12.70 3.62 10.88
CA ASN A 402 13.93 4.13 11.49
C ASN A 402 14.72 5.09 10.58
N ALA A 403 14.02 5.90 9.80
CA ALA A 403 14.65 6.67 8.74
C ALA A 403 15.35 7.93 9.24
N THR A 404 16.37 8.34 8.48
CA THR A 404 16.88 9.72 8.49
C THR A 404 16.31 10.45 7.28
N VAL A 405 15.51 11.47 7.53
CA VAL A 405 14.88 12.30 6.51
C VAL A 405 15.42 13.71 6.58
N ILE A 406 15.94 14.20 5.45
CA ILE A 406 16.35 15.58 5.24
C ILE A 406 15.43 16.16 4.17
N CYS A 407 14.79 17.28 4.45
CA CYS A 407 14.02 18.07 3.51
C CYS A 407 14.61 19.49 3.49
N GLY A 408 15.26 19.89 2.40
CA GLY A 408 15.95 21.19 2.35
C GLY A 408 15.03 22.41 2.41
N GLY A 409 13.74 22.25 2.07
CA GLY A 409 12.70 23.28 2.20
C GLY A 409 11.49 22.78 2.98
N ASN A 410 10.29 23.03 2.45
CA ASN A 410 9.05 22.81 3.20
C ASN A 410 8.62 21.34 3.24
N LEU A 411 8.13 20.90 4.41
CA LEU A 411 7.36 19.66 4.55
C LEU A 411 5.87 20.03 4.71
N THR A 412 5.05 19.64 3.73
CA THR A 412 3.60 19.85 3.77
C THR A 412 2.86 18.52 3.86
N ILE A 413 1.96 18.39 4.83
CA ILE A 413 1.09 17.23 4.99
C ILE A 413 -0.36 17.72 4.99
N THR A 414 -1.16 17.26 4.03
CA THR A 414 -2.58 17.61 3.89
C THR A 414 -3.43 16.37 3.66
N GLY A 415 -4.45 16.14 4.50
CA GLY A 415 -5.39 15.00 4.36
C GLY A 415 -4.73 13.63 4.30
N ALA A 416 -3.51 13.51 4.82
CA ALA A 416 -2.64 12.33 4.75
C ALA A 416 -1.85 12.17 6.05
N THR A 417 -1.23 11.01 6.25
CA THR A 417 -0.34 10.76 7.39
C THR A 417 1.10 10.51 6.93
N PHE A 418 2.08 11.19 7.51
CA PHE A 418 3.49 10.80 7.42
C PHE A 418 3.92 10.16 8.75
N THR A 419 4.33 8.90 8.72
CA THR A 419 4.81 8.16 9.89
C THR A 419 6.27 7.80 9.78
N LEU A 420 7.03 8.18 10.81
CA LEU A 420 8.40 7.74 11.02
C LEU A 420 8.41 6.74 12.18
N TYR A 421 8.54 5.46 11.85
CA TYR A 421 8.66 4.39 12.83
C TYR A 421 10.06 4.34 13.43
N ARG A 422 10.15 3.82 14.65
CA ARG A 422 11.41 3.58 15.37
C ARG A 422 12.20 2.39 14.81
N GLY A 423 13.50 2.37 15.07
CA GLY A 423 14.32 1.16 15.00
C GLY A 423 14.31 0.37 16.31
N MET A 424 14.95 -0.79 16.30
CA MET A 424 15.21 -1.54 17.54
C MET A 424 16.16 -0.80 18.47
N ASN A 425 17.13 -0.06 17.90
CA ASN A 425 18.22 0.58 18.63
C ASN A 425 18.41 2.08 18.28
N SER A 426 17.41 2.73 17.69
CA SER A 426 17.48 4.16 17.32
C SER A 426 16.08 4.76 17.13
N GLY A 427 15.99 6.07 17.30
CA GLY A 427 14.84 6.86 16.89
C GLY A 427 15.07 7.48 15.51
N PRO A 428 14.01 7.74 14.73
CA PRO A 428 14.11 8.39 13.43
C PRO A 428 14.53 9.85 13.57
N ILE A 429 15.13 10.38 12.51
CA ILE A 429 15.56 11.79 12.41
C ILE A 429 14.78 12.43 11.27
N LEU A 430 14.20 13.60 11.52
CA LEU A 430 13.56 14.45 10.51
C LEU A 430 14.08 15.88 10.62
N ASN A 431 14.81 16.32 9.61
CA ASN A 431 15.35 17.67 9.49
C ASN A 431 14.64 18.40 8.35
N VAL A 432 14.01 19.52 8.65
CA VAL A 432 13.27 20.35 7.70
C VAL A 432 13.90 21.73 7.66
N GLY A 433 14.44 22.10 6.49
CA GLY A 433 15.22 23.32 6.28
C GLY A 433 14.37 24.59 6.20
N GLN A 434 13.04 24.47 6.06
CA GLN A 434 12.09 25.57 6.17
C GLN A 434 10.91 25.18 7.06
N ASP A 435 9.68 25.34 6.58
CA ASP A 435 8.47 25.20 7.40
C ASP A 435 7.94 23.76 7.40
N VAL A 436 7.32 23.37 8.52
CA VAL A 436 6.43 22.21 8.60
C VAL A 436 4.99 22.68 8.63
N VAL A 437 4.18 22.25 7.67
CA VAL A 437 2.76 22.62 7.57
C VAL A 437 1.90 21.36 7.63
N LEU A 438 1.10 21.24 8.69
CA LEU A 438 0.10 20.19 8.89
C LEU A 438 -1.28 20.81 8.75
N THR A 439 -2.02 20.47 7.69
CA THR A 439 -3.33 21.09 7.39
C THR A 439 -4.36 20.07 6.92
N ASN A 440 -5.65 20.41 6.99
CA ASN A 440 -6.75 19.57 6.48
C ASN A 440 -6.65 18.13 6.99
N ASP A 441 -6.60 17.94 8.31
CA ASP A 441 -6.41 16.65 8.97
C ASP A 441 -5.10 15.92 8.61
N GLY A 442 -4.08 16.67 8.19
CA GLY A 442 -2.72 16.18 7.97
C GLY A 442 -2.04 15.78 9.28
N ILE A 443 -1.45 14.59 9.31
CA ILE A 443 -0.86 14.00 10.52
C ILE A 443 0.64 13.72 10.31
N LEU A 444 1.47 14.18 11.23
CA LEU A 444 2.86 13.71 11.37
C LEU A 444 2.99 12.84 12.62
N ARG A 445 3.59 11.66 12.51
CA ARG A 445 3.85 10.75 13.64
C ARG A 445 5.32 10.42 13.76
N LEU A 446 5.86 10.58 14.97
CA LEU A 446 7.23 10.27 15.32
C LEU A 446 7.26 9.21 16.43
N TYR A 447 7.85 8.04 16.15
CA TYR A 447 8.03 7.00 17.15
C TYR A 447 9.49 6.89 17.58
N SER A 448 9.77 7.11 18.86
CA SER A 448 11.09 6.88 19.46
C SER A 448 11.28 5.41 19.87
N GLY A 449 12.52 4.99 20.07
CA GLY A 449 12.90 3.63 20.48
C GLY A 449 12.35 3.23 21.85
N LEU A 450 12.03 1.94 22.01
CA LEU A 450 11.35 1.39 23.21
C LEU A 450 12.27 0.72 24.22
N THR A 451 13.50 0.37 23.83
CA THR A 451 14.28 -0.67 24.54
C THR A 451 15.46 -0.12 25.31
N ASN A 452 16.01 1.04 24.93
CA ASN A 452 17.11 1.67 25.65
C ASN A 452 16.94 3.19 25.70
N ALA A 453 17.54 3.79 26.72
CA ALA A 453 17.56 5.23 26.88
C ALA A 453 18.38 5.92 25.77
N GLY A 454 17.96 7.13 25.36
CA GLY A 454 18.66 7.95 24.36
C GLY A 454 18.34 7.60 22.90
N MET A 455 17.46 6.62 22.65
CA MET A 455 16.99 6.23 21.30
C MET A 455 15.83 7.12 20.85
N THR A 456 16.11 8.41 20.77
CA THR A 456 15.13 9.49 20.71
C THR A 456 14.76 9.84 19.27
N ALA A 457 13.47 9.94 18.96
CA ALA A 457 13.02 10.55 17.70
C ALA A 457 13.31 12.06 17.72
N THR A 458 13.87 12.59 16.64
CA THR A 458 14.20 14.02 16.53
C THR A 458 13.50 14.65 15.33
N LEU A 459 12.81 15.76 15.57
CA LEU A 459 12.31 16.69 14.55
C LEU A 459 12.99 18.04 14.73
N THR A 460 13.77 18.44 13.74
CA THR A 460 14.37 19.78 13.66
C THR A 460 13.72 20.57 12.53
N VAL A 461 13.23 21.77 12.84
CA VAL A 461 12.62 22.68 11.87
C VAL A 461 13.36 24.02 11.94
N THR A 462 13.99 24.42 10.83
CA THR A 462 14.69 25.71 10.76
C THR A 462 13.71 26.87 10.61
N GLY A 463 12.56 26.66 9.94
CA GLY A 463 11.48 27.63 9.84
C GLY A 463 10.46 27.53 10.98
N ASN A 464 9.20 27.71 10.62
CA ASN A 464 8.05 27.66 11.50
C ASN A 464 7.38 26.27 11.45
N MET A 465 6.61 25.97 12.49
CA MET A 465 5.69 24.83 12.50
C MET A 465 4.25 25.33 12.60
N ILE A 466 3.42 24.96 11.63
CA ILE A 466 2.05 25.43 11.49
C ILE A 466 1.11 24.23 11.50
N LEU A 467 0.23 24.17 12.49
CA LEU A 467 -0.86 23.20 12.57
C LEU A 467 -2.18 23.96 12.37
N ALA A 468 -2.90 23.63 11.30
CA ALA A 468 -4.16 24.30 10.95
C ALA A 468 -5.22 23.30 10.47
N ARG A 469 -6.51 23.68 10.51
CA ARG A 469 -7.60 22.90 9.89
C ARG A 469 -7.55 21.39 10.24
N GLY A 470 -7.41 21.04 11.52
CA GLY A 470 -7.31 19.63 11.95
C GLY A 470 -5.90 19.06 11.95
N GLY A 471 -4.87 19.87 11.63
CA GLY A 471 -3.47 19.46 11.63
C GLY A 471 -3.05 18.85 12.97
N ARG A 472 -2.32 17.73 12.92
CA ARG A 472 -1.98 16.92 14.09
C ARG A 472 -0.54 16.44 14.09
N LEU A 473 0.15 16.60 15.22
CA LEU A 473 1.47 16.02 15.47
C LEU A 473 1.40 15.03 16.63
N ASP A 474 1.75 13.77 16.38
CA ASP A 474 1.91 12.73 17.40
C ASP A 474 3.41 12.49 17.69
N VAL A 475 3.81 12.59 18.95
CA VAL A 475 5.20 12.39 19.38
C VAL A 475 5.25 11.31 20.45
N PHE A 476 5.71 10.11 20.08
CA PHE A 476 5.87 9.01 21.01
C PHE A 476 7.31 8.96 21.54
N SER A 477 7.46 9.19 22.84
CA SER A 477 8.74 9.31 23.51
C SER A 477 9.35 7.95 23.86
N GLY A 478 10.67 7.88 23.78
CA GLY A 478 11.47 6.73 24.16
C GLY A 478 11.87 6.78 25.63
N MET A 479 12.60 5.76 26.06
CA MET A 479 13.16 5.73 27.41
C MET A 479 14.23 6.82 27.60
N THR A 480 14.40 7.24 28.84
CA THR A 480 15.43 8.16 29.33
C THR A 480 16.15 7.56 30.55
N ASN A 481 17.40 7.95 30.76
CA ASN A 481 18.15 7.67 31.98
C ASN A 481 19.14 8.83 32.27
N PRO A 482 19.74 8.89 33.48
CA PRO A 482 20.67 9.97 33.86
C PRO A 482 21.94 10.09 33.00
N ALA A 483 22.23 9.13 32.13
CA ALA A 483 23.40 9.12 31.24
C ALA A 483 23.07 9.60 29.81
N THR A 484 21.79 9.87 29.52
CA THR A 484 21.30 10.29 28.19
C THR A 484 20.59 11.64 28.29
N ALA A 485 20.21 12.23 27.16
CA ALA A 485 19.39 13.43 27.16
C ALA A 485 18.12 13.26 28.01
N ASP A 486 17.73 14.29 28.76
CA ASP A 486 16.58 14.29 29.68
C ASP A 486 15.21 14.24 28.96
N TYR A 487 15.17 13.81 27.71
CA TYR A 487 13.97 13.74 26.89
C TYR A 487 13.91 12.46 26.05
N GLY A 488 12.72 11.88 25.97
CA GLY A 488 12.43 10.69 25.17
C GLY A 488 12.11 10.99 23.71
N ALA A 489 11.80 12.24 23.37
CA ALA A 489 11.68 12.75 22.00
C ALA A 489 12.11 14.22 21.94
N LEU A 490 12.66 14.70 20.81
CA LEU A 490 12.97 16.12 20.61
C LEU A 490 12.18 16.70 19.44
N VAL A 491 11.47 17.79 19.68
CA VAL A 491 10.94 18.68 18.64
C VAL A 491 11.57 20.05 18.84
N SER A 492 12.44 20.45 17.91
CA SER A 492 13.17 21.72 17.96
C SER A 492 12.80 22.56 16.75
N VAL A 493 12.08 23.65 16.98
CA VAL A 493 11.66 24.62 15.96
C VAL A 493 12.41 25.92 16.21
N SER A 494 13.13 26.42 15.21
CA SER A 494 13.89 27.67 15.37
C SER A 494 12.99 28.90 15.23
N GLY A 495 11.93 28.80 14.43
CA GLY A 495 10.87 29.79 14.30
C GLY A 495 9.74 29.60 15.32
N ASP A 496 8.54 30.01 14.91
CA ASP A 496 7.35 29.98 15.75
C ASP A 496 6.57 28.68 15.55
N VAL A 497 5.92 28.22 16.63
CA VAL A 497 4.92 27.16 16.60
C VAL A 497 3.55 27.80 16.67
N THR A 498 2.74 27.65 15.62
CA THR A 498 1.35 28.14 15.57
C THR A 498 0.38 26.98 15.51
N ILE A 499 -0.51 26.90 16.49
CA ILE A 499 -1.57 25.90 16.58
C ILE A 499 -2.91 26.61 16.44
N ALA A 500 -3.57 26.44 15.29
CA ALA A 500 -4.89 27.02 15.05
C ALA A 500 -6.00 26.21 15.75
N THR A 501 -7.22 26.76 15.72
CA THR A 501 -8.43 26.07 16.22
C THR A 501 -8.55 24.66 15.62
N ASN A 502 -9.00 23.70 16.45
CA ASN A 502 -9.16 22.29 16.13
C ASN A 502 -7.87 21.57 15.70
N SER A 503 -6.69 22.11 16.00
CA SER A 503 -5.40 21.50 15.66
C SER A 503 -4.63 21.17 16.93
N TRP A 504 -3.89 20.05 16.93
CA TRP A 504 -3.42 19.45 18.19
C TRP A 504 -2.03 18.81 18.10
N ILE A 505 -1.24 18.98 19.14
CA ILE A 505 -0.02 18.22 19.39
C ILE A 505 -0.29 17.21 20.52
N TYR A 506 0.02 15.94 20.29
CA TYR A 506 -0.13 14.85 21.24
C TYR A 506 1.24 14.29 21.63
N PRO A 507 1.83 14.75 22.74
CA PRO A 507 3.02 14.13 23.30
C PRO A 507 2.62 12.91 24.14
N TYR A 508 3.29 11.79 23.89
CA TYR A 508 3.14 10.55 24.65
C TYR A 508 4.44 10.23 25.38
N SER A 509 4.36 10.03 26.68
CA SER A 509 5.51 9.59 27.50
C SER A 509 5.74 8.10 27.32
N HIS A 510 6.97 7.64 27.59
CA HIS A 510 7.26 6.22 27.60
C HIS A 510 6.50 5.54 28.73
N SER A 511 5.67 4.55 28.40
CA SER A 511 4.68 3.96 29.31
C SER A 511 5.27 3.32 30.58
N THR A 512 6.54 2.90 30.55
CA THR A 512 7.19 2.23 31.70
C THR A 512 8.34 3.02 32.31
N ASN A 513 8.93 3.97 31.59
CA ASN A 513 10.13 4.69 32.02
C ASN A 513 9.86 6.19 32.25
N GLY A 514 8.82 6.75 31.63
CA GLY A 514 8.43 8.15 31.82
C GLY A 514 9.21 9.15 30.97
N GLY A 515 10.14 8.71 30.13
CA GLY A 515 10.79 9.58 29.15
C GLY A 515 9.76 10.34 28.33
N SER A 516 9.85 11.67 28.33
CA SER A 516 8.83 12.58 27.79
C SER A 516 9.39 13.45 26.67
N ALA A 517 8.53 14.00 25.83
CA ALA A 517 8.94 14.82 24.70
C ALA A 517 9.37 16.21 25.16
N LEU A 518 10.47 16.72 24.61
CA LEU A 518 10.89 18.10 24.77
C LEU A 518 10.57 18.91 23.52
N PHE A 519 9.86 20.02 23.70
CA PHE A 519 9.58 21.00 22.67
C PHE A 519 10.42 22.26 22.91
N ARG A 520 11.17 22.69 21.89
CA ARG A 520 11.88 23.97 21.86
C ARG A 520 11.34 24.78 20.71
N MET A 521 10.97 26.03 20.98
CA MET A 521 10.47 26.97 19.98
C MET A 521 10.79 28.41 20.37
N ARG A 522 10.75 29.33 19.40
CA ARG A 522 10.92 30.77 19.67
C ARG A 522 9.68 31.34 20.35
N ASN A 523 8.54 31.28 19.67
CA ASN A 523 7.24 31.65 20.22
C ASN A 523 6.26 30.50 20.03
N LEU A 524 5.32 30.37 20.97
CA LEU A 524 4.19 29.45 20.88
C LEU A 524 2.89 30.25 20.86
N SER A 525 2.13 30.11 19.77
CA SER A 525 0.79 30.69 19.62
C SER A 525 -0.24 29.57 19.54
N ILE A 526 -1.24 29.61 20.42
CA ILE A 526 -2.33 28.64 20.46
C ILE A 526 -3.66 29.40 20.37
N ALA A 527 -4.41 29.15 19.30
CA ALA A 527 -5.76 29.68 19.15
C ALA A 527 -6.77 28.92 20.02
N ALA A 528 -7.89 29.58 20.36
CA ALA A 528 -8.98 28.92 21.06
C ALA A 528 -9.44 27.65 20.32
N GLY A 529 -9.55 26.54 21.05
CA GLY A 529 -9.92 25.22 20.49
C GLY A 529 -8.78 24.41 19.87
N GLY A 530 -7.53 24.88 19.93
CA GLY A 530 -6.33 24.07 19.65
C GLY A 530 -5.46 23.90 20.89
N GLY A 531 -4.42 23.06 20.82
CA GLY A 531 -3.43 22.98 21.89
C GLY A 531 -2.56 21.72 21.93
N PHE A 532 -1.98 21.48 23.10
CA PHE A 532 -1.30 20.25 23.45
C PHE A 532 -2.24 19.35 24.27
N ASN A 533 -2.24 18.04 24.02
CA ASN A 533 -3.05 17.09 24.78
C ASN A 533 -2.22 15.85 25.15
N ALA A 534 -1.89 15.76 26.44
CA ALA A 534 -1.18 14.63 27.05
C ALA A 534 -2.09 13.78 27.96
N ASN A 535 -3.42 13.89 27.80
CA ASN A 535 -4.37 13.17 28.64
C ASN A 535 -4.17 11.66 28.50
N ALA A 536 -4.05 10.96 29.64
CA ALA A 536 -3.79 9.53 29.71
C ALA A 536 -2.51 9.06 28.95
N ALA A 537 -1.54 9.96 28.75
CA ALA A 537 -0.32 9.70 27.99
C ALA A 537 0.95 9.60 28.88
N GLY A 538 0.77 9.33 30.17
CA GLY A 538 1.85 9.12 31.15
C GLY A 538 2.24 7.64 31.30
N TYR A 539 2.62 7.23 32.51
CA TYR A 539 2.90 5.82 32.79
C TYR A 539 1.65 4.95 32.61
N SER A 540 1.83 3.74 32.09
CA SER A 540 0.73 2.78 31.96
C SER A 540 0.30 2.22 33.32
N GLY A 541 -0.98 1.89 33.44
CA GLY A 541 -1.43 0.99 34.50
C GLY A 541 -0.86 -0.42 34.33
N ASN A 542 -0.99 -1.26 35.36
CA ASN A 542 -0.57 -2.66 35.29
C ASN A 542 -1.78 -3.60 35.22
N SER A 543 -1.82 -4.43 34.17
CA SER A 543 -2.88 -5.41 33.89
C SER A 543 -2.48 -6.86 34.25
N ALA A 544 -1.25 -7.10 34.71
CA ALA A 544 -0.77 -8.43 35.09
C ALA A 544 -0.89 -8.68 36.61
N GLY A 545 -1.77 -9.61 36.99
CA GLY A 545 -1.71 -10.41 38.23
C GLY A 545 -1.33 -9.72 39.56
N GLY A 546 -1.90 -8.56 39.89
CA GLY A 546 -1.65 -7.86 41.17
C GLY A 546 -0.37 -7.00 41.19
N GLY A 547 0.27 -6.75 40.05
CA GLY A 547 1.47 -5.92 39.95
C GLY A 547 1.20 -4.42 40.16
N ARG A 548 2.21 -3.69 40.66
CA ARG A 548 2.18 -2.24 40.86
C ARG A 548 2.00 -1.51 39.52
N GLY A 549 1.18 -0.47 39.47
CA GLY A 549 1.13 0.45 38.32
C GLY A 549 2.51 1.07 38.05
N TYR A 550 2.79 1.46 36.80
CA TYR A 550 4.10 2.01 36.47
C TYR A 550 4.25 3.46 36.96
N GLY A 551 5.49 3.86 37.22
CA GLY A 551 5.87 5.20 37.66
C GLY A 551 6.12 5.34 39.17
N PRO A 552 6.76 6.44 39.61
CA PRO A 552 7.15 6.64 41.02
C PRO A 552 5.97 6.62 42.00
N GLY A 553 4.82 7.16 41.56
CA GLY A 553 3.54 7.14 42.26
C GLY A 553 2.65 5.97 41.86
N GLY A 554 3.19 4.89 41.30
CA GLY A 554 2.42 3.70 40.96
C GLY A 554 1.76 3.09 42.20
N SER A 555 0.53 2.62 42.07
CA SER A 555 -0.27 2.06 43.16
C SER A 555 -0.45 0.54 43.04
N THR A 556 -1.06 -0.11 44.04
CA THR A 556 -1.33 -1.56 44.07
C THR A 556 -2.79 -1.88 44.36
N ASN A 557 -3.22 -3.10 44.04
CA ASN A 557 -4.50 -3.69 44.49
C ASN A 557 -5.74 -2.83 44.20
N GLY A 558 -5.89 -2.30 42.98
CA GLY A 558 -7.08 -1.50 42.62
C GLY A 558 -7.05 -0.05 43.11
N SER A 559 -5.94 0.43 43.68
CA SER A 559 -5.81 1.80 44.18
C SER A 559 -5.41 2.76 43.05
N GLY A 560 -5.65 4.06 43.20
CA GLY A 560 -5.28 5.09 42.23
C GLY A 560 -3.79 5.44 42.26
N GLY A 561 -3.20 5.78 41.11
CA GLY A 561 -1.83 6.32 41.03
C GLY A 561 -1.74 7.73 41.60
N GLY A 562 -0.57 8.12 42.11
CA GLY A 562 -0.28 9.47 42.62
C GLY A 562 0.52 10.31 41.62
N TYR A 563 0.43 11.64 41.72
CA TYR A 563 1.29 12.65 41.09
C TYR A 563 0.87 14.05 41.58
N GLY A 564 1.78 14.86 42.12
CA GLY A 564 1.45 16.15 42.77
C GLY A 564 0.56 16.05 44.02
N GLY A 565 -0.16 14.94 44.18
CA GLY A 565 -0.92 14.49 45.34
C GLY A 565 -0.99 12.96 45.37
N ALA A 566 -1.44 12.40 46.50
CA ALA A 566 -1.58 10.95 46.65
C ALA A 566 -2.80 10.43 45.89
N GLY A 567 -2.68 9.24 45.30
CA GLY A 567 -3.80 8.52 44.73
C GLY A 567 -4.77 8.02 45.81
N GLY A 568 -6.01 7.72 45.43
CA GLY A 568 -7.00 7.16 46.35
C GLY A 568 -6.70 5.70 46.68
N SER A 569 -6.73 5.34 47.97
CA SER A 569 -6.64 3.95 48.42
C SER A 569 -7.88 3.15 48.05
N SER A 570 -7.71 1.88 47.71
CA SER A 570 -8.82 0.93 47.63
C SER A 570 -9.06 0.27 48.99
N GLY A 571 -10.08 -0.59 49.10
CA GLY A 571 -10.27 -1.44 50.27
C GLY A 571 -9.17 -2.49 50.49
N TYR A 572 -8.25 -2.64 49.52
CA TYR A 572 -7.25 -3.72 49.47
C TYR A 572 -5.81 -3.20 49.25
N GLY A 573 -5.60 -1.89 49.11
CA GLY A 573 -4.29 -1.31 48.87
C GLY A 573 -4.23 0.18 49.16
N SER A 574 -3.01 0.69 49.30
CA SER A 574 -2.74 2.12 49.42
C SER A 574 -2.67 2.79 48.05
N GLY A 575 -3.15 4.02 48.00
CA GLY A 575 -2.94 4.90 46.86
C GLY A 575 -1.46 5.21 46.61
N GLY A 576 -1.15 5.50 45.36
CA GLY A 576 0.18 5.91 44.94
C GLY A 576 0.63 7.20 45.64
N GLN A 577 1.91 7.29 46.00
CA GLN A 577 2.44 8.48 46.68
C GLN A 577 2.55 9.67 45.72
N ALA A 578 2.47 10.88 46.28
CA ALA A 578 2.79 12.09 45.54
C ALA A 578 4.29 12.11 45.18
N TYR A 579 4.60 12.60 43.98
CA TYR A 579 5.95 12.89 43.53
C TYR A 579 5.89 14.00 42.47
N GLY A 580 7.04 14.33 41.91
CA GLY A 580 7.22 15.42 40.96
C GLY A 580 7.55 16.72 41.67
N SER A 581 8.04 17.68 40.91
CA SER A 581 8.34 19.02 41.42
C SER A 581 7.17 19.97 41.17
N SER A 582 6.74 20.69 42.21
CA SER A 582 5.64 21.66 42.10
C SER A 582 6.01 22.92 41.32
N ASN A 583 7.29 23.27 41.25
CA ASN A 583 7.79 24.44 40.54
C ASN A 583 8.50 24.10 39.23
N ALA A 584 8.61 22.81 38.89
CA ALA A 584 9.13 22.30 37.63
C ALA A 584 8.54 20.91 37.32
N PRO A 585 7.23 20.81 37.03
CA PRO A 585 6.57 19.52 36.79
C PRO A 585 7.00 18.95 35.43
N VAL A 586 8.05 18.12 35.44
CA VAL A 586 8.61 17.48 34.24
C VAL A 586 8.27 15.99 34.16
N ASP A 587 7.92 15.36 35.28
CA ASP A 587 7.61 13.94 35.29
C ASP A 587 6.16 13.70 34.84
N PRO A 588 5.88 12.63 34.07
CA PRO A 588 4.52 12.25 33.73
C PRO A 588 3.83 11.56 34.91
N GLY A 589 2.50 11.59 34.95
CA GLY A 589 1.70 10.94 36.01
C GLY A 589 1.77 9.41 35.99
N SER A 590 1.62 8.80 37.17
CA SER A 590 1.76 7.35 37.38
C SER A 590 0.48 6.55 37.07
N GLY A 591 0.65 5.28 36.70
CA GLY A 591 -0.44 4.36 36.43
C GLY A 591 -1.04 3.72 37.70
N ALA A 592 -2.31 3.32 37.60
CA ALA A 592 -3.01 2.54 38.61
C ALA A 592 -2.80 1.02 38.42
N SER A 593 -3.25 0.22 39.40
CA SER A 593 -3.13 -1.25 39.39
C SER A 593 -4.52 -1.91 39.45
N ILE A 594 -4.65 -3.14 38.96
CA ILE A 594 -5.87 -3.95 39.08
C ILE A 594 -5.87 -4.80 40.36
N TYR A 595 -7.04 -5.16 40.87
CA TYR A 595 -7.21 -6.16 41.94
C TYR A 595 -7.78 -7.46 41.35
N LEU A 596 -7.05 -8.56 41.47
CA LEU A 596 -7.51 -9.89 41.02
C LEU A 596 -7.99 -10.68 42.24
N ARG A 597 -9.28 -11.05 42.30
CA ARG A 597 -9.74 -12.09 43.23
C ARG A 597 -9.34 -13.44 42.67
N VAL A 598 -8.30 -14.06 43.23
CA VAL A 598 -8.17 -15.52 43.13
C VAL A 598 -9.26 -16.10 44.03
N LEU A 599 -10.32 -16.66 43.45
CA LEU A 599 -11.16 -17.61 44.17
C LEU A 599 -10.29 -18.83 44.48
N GLN A 600 -9.66 -18.85 45.65
CA GLN A 600 -9.22 -20.11 46.24
C GLN A 600 -10.50 -20.92 46.49
N ALA A 601 -10.70 -21.96 45.69
CA ALA A 601 -11.62 -23.02 46.06
C ALA A 601 -11.17 -23.55 47.43
N LEU A 602 -12.04 -23.41 48.43
CA LEU A 602 -11.93 -24.11 49.69
C LEU A 602 -12.06 -25.61 49.40
N GLU A 603 -11.12 -26.40 49.93
CA GLU A 603 -11.23 -27.86 50.08
C GLU A 603 -12.44 -28.25 50.94
#